data_AF-A0A915A347-F1
#
_entry.id   AF-A0A915A347-F1
#
_cell.length_a   1.000
_cell.length_b   1.000
_cell.length_c   1.000
_cell.angle_alpha   90.00
_cell.angle_beta   90.00
_cell.angle_gamma   90.00
#
_symmetry.space_group_name_H-M   'P 1'
#
loop_
_entity.id
_entity.type
_entity.pdbx_description
1 polymer ?
#
loop_
_entity_poly.entity_id
_entity_poly.type
_entity_poly.pdbx_seq_one_letter_code
_entity_poly.pdbx_strand_id
1 'polypeptide(L)'
;MIDLEPTIIDEIHTGTCRQLFHLEQMVTSKEDAANNYARGHCTVGRQVIDHMEDRIRRLDERCSRLRGFLVFRSFDGGTGSGFTSLLMKRLSVEYV
;
A
#
# COMPACT_ATOMS: atom_id res chain seq x y z
N MET A 1 2.05 3.25 -4.83
CA MET A 1 1.54 1.90 -5.19
C MET A 1 2.08 0.92 -4.16
N ILE A 2 1.23 0.05 -3.63
CA ILE A 2 1.61 -0.87 -2.56
C ILE A 2 1.18 -2.27 -2.96
N ASP A 3 2.12 -3.21 -2.89
CA ASP A 3 1.85 -4.63 -3.04
C ASP A 3 2.68 -5.44 -2.03
N LEU A 4 2.20 -6.63 -1.66
CA LEU A 4 2.91 -7.54 -0.78
C LEU A 4 3.85 -8.48 -1.56
N GLU A 5 3.82 -8.42 -2.89
CA GLU A 5 4.79 -9.10 -3.76
C GLU A 5 5.41 -8.11 -4.75
N PRO A 6 6.64 -8.37 -5.24
CA PRO A 6 7.34 -7.41 -6.08
C PRO A 6 6.91 -7.43 -7.56
N THR A 7 6.29 -8.52 -8.03
CA THR A 7 6.06 -8.81 -9.45
C THR A 7 5.48 -7.65 -10.24
N ILE A 8 4.34 -7.11 -9.81
CA ILE A 8 3.65 -6.02 -10.51
C ILE A 8 4.42 -4.70 -10.45
N ILE A 9 5.13 -4.47 -9.34
CA ILE A 9 5.93 -3.26 -9.14
C ILE A 9 7.17 -3.30 -10.06
N ASP A 10 7.81 -4.45 -10.16
CA ASP A 10 8.98 -4.68 -11.03
C ASP A 10 8.63 -4.54 -12.52
N GLU A 11 7.45 -4.99 -12.93
CA GLU A 11 6.94 -4.76 -14.29
C GLU A 11 6.80 -3.26 -14.60
N ILE A 12 6.31 -2.46 -13.65
CA ILE A 12 6.21 -1.01 -13.83
C ILE A 12 7.59 -0.35 -13.86
N HIS A 13 8.55 -0.83 -13.07
CA HIS A 13 9.93 -0.34 -13.09
C HIS A 13 10.65 -0.59 -14.41
N THR A 14 10.32 -1.68 -15.09
CA THR A 14 10.95 -2.07 -16.37
C THR A 14 10.13 -1.66 -17.59
N GLY A 15 8.84 -1.38 -17.42
CA GLY A 15 7.90 -1.06 -18.48
C GLY A 15 7.94 0.39 -18.96
N THR A 16 7.04 0.68 -19.91
CA THR A 16 6.91 2.00 -20.57
C THR A 16 6.59 3.12 -19.58
N CYS A 17 5.92 2.79 -18.48
CA CYS A 17 5.48 3.74 -17.45
C CYS A 17 6.52 4.02 -16.35
N ARG A 18 7.75 3.50 -16.45
CA ARG A 18 8.75 3.61 -15.37
C ARG A 18 9.07 5.04 -14.93
N GLN A 19 8.94 6.01 -15.83
CA GLN A 19 9.24 7.42 -15.58
C GLN A 19 8.04 8.21 -15.02
N LEU A 20 6.85 7.63 -15.00
CA LEU A 20 5.64 8.31 -14.53
C LEU A 20 5.54 8.35 -13.01
N PHE A 21 6.22 7.44 -12.31
CA PHE A 21 6.06 7.24 -10.89
C PHE A 21 7.41 7.33 -10.17
N HIS A 22 7.42 7.98 -9.01
CA HIS A 22 8.61 8.00 -8.16
C HIS A 22 8.80 6.64 -7.50
N LEU A 23 10.01 6.08 -7.58
CA LEU A 23 10.35 4.77 -7.00
C LEU A 23 10.05 4.72 -5.50
N GLU A 24 10.27 5.82 -4.77
CA GLU A 24 9.98 5.91 -3.33
C GLU A 24 8.50 5.79 -2.98
N GLN A 25 7.59 5.98 -3.94
CA GLN A 25 6.14 5.82 -3.78
C GLN A 25 5.68 4.41 -4.13
N MET A 26 6.58 3.54 -4.60
CA MET A 26 6.31 2.13 -4.84
C MET A 26 6.87 1.31 -3.69
N VAL A 27 6.04 0.49 -3.08
CA VAL A 27 6.43 -0.27 -1.90
C VAL A 27 5.99 -1.72 -2.06
N THR A 28 6.94 -2.62 -1.85
CA THR A 28 6.78 -4.08 -1.97
C THR A 28 7.08 -4.78 -0.65
N SER A 29 6.56 -5.99 -0.48
CA SER A 29 7.04 -6.96 0.51
C SER A 29 7.65 -8.17 -0.19
N LYS A 30 8.36 -9.01 0.58
CA LYS A 30 8.91 -10.28 0.10
C LYS A 30 7.91 -11.43 0.20
N GLU A 31 6.95 -11.32 1.12
CA GLU A 31 5.93 -12.34 1.36
C GLU A 31 4.57 -11.85 0.91
N ASP A 32 3.88 -12.66 0.12
CA ASP A 32 2.55 -12.36 -0.40
C ASP A 32 1.43 -12.69 0.60
N ALA A 33 0.23 -12.20 0.28
CA ALA A 33 -0.98 -12.55 1.01
C ALA A 33 -1.60 -13.87 0.53
N ALA A 34 -1.16 -14.46 -0.58
CA ALA A 34 -1.64 -15.73 -1.13
C ALA A 34 -3.18 -15.84 -1.19
N ASN A 35 -3.85 -14.79 -1.71
CA ASN A 35 -5.32 -14.68 -1.75
C ASN A 35 -6.04 -14.90 -0.40
N ASN A 36 -5.36 -14.65 0.71
CA ASN A 36 -5.90 -14.85 2.04
C ASN A 36 -6.03 -13.51 2.80
N TYR A 37 -7.27 -13.14 3.13
CA TYR A 37 -7.59 -11.94 3.90
C TYR A 37 -6.84 -11.88 5.23
N ALA A 38 -6.82 -12.98 6.00
CA ALA A 38 -6.16 -13.02 7.30
C ALA A 38 -4.65 -12.87 7.19
N ARG A 39 -4.04 -13.34 6.09
CA ARG A 39 -2.62 -13.07 5.81
C ARG A 39 -2.39 -11.58 5.57
N GLY A 40 -3.17 -10.98 4.67
CA GLY A 40 -3.09 -9.56 4.37
C GLY A 40 -3.41 -8.65 5.55
N HIS A 41 -4.32 -9.02 6.44
CA HIS A 41 -4.75 -8.17 7.56
C HIS A 41 -4.00 -8.43 8.88
N CYS A 42 -3.79 -9.70 9.23
CA CYS A 42 -3.39 -10.07 10.60
C CYS A 42 -1.93 -10.48 10.73
N THR A 43 -1.27 -10.91 9.65
CA THR A 43 0.12 -11.41 9.72
C THR A 43 1.04 -10.60 8.81
N VAL A 44 1.18 -10.96 7.54
CA VAL A 44 2.06 -10.32 6.56
C VAL A 44 1.84 -8.81 6.51
N GLY A 45 0.58 -8.38 6.42
CA GLY A 45 0.28 -6.94 6.37
C GLY A 45 0.69 -6.16 7.60
N ARG A 46 0.65 -6.78 8.80
CA ARG A 46 1.11 -6.12 10.03
C ARG A 46 2.61 -5.88 10.06
N GLN A 47 3.39 -6.68 9.33
CA GLN A 47 4.85 -6.52 9.29
C GLN A 47 5.25 -5.30 8.46
N VAL A 48 4.41 -4.87 7.51
CA VAL A 48 4.73 -3.78 6.59
C VAL A 48 3.92 -2.50 6.81
N ILE A 49 2.85 -2.55 7.61
CA ILE A 49 1.91 -1.43 7.78
C ILE A 49 2.60 -0.14 8.25
N ASP A 50 3.50 -0.23 9.22
CA ASP A 50 4.18 0.94 9.78
C ASP A 50 5.07 1.62 8.73
N HIS A 51 5.68 0.84 7.83
CA HIS A 51 6.44 1.38 6.71
C HIS A 51 5.55 2.11 5.71
N MET A 52 4.34 1.61 5.46
CA MET A 52 3.38 2.26 4.56
C MET A 52 2.82 3.56 5.15
N GLU A 53 2.50 3.58 6.44
CA GLU A 53 2.07 4.79 7.14
C GLU A 53 3.13 5.89 7.04
N ASP A 54 4.40 5.55 7.28
CA ASP A 54 5.51 6.49 7.15
C ASP A 54 5.67 7.06 5.72
N ARG A 55 5.39 6.25 4.69
CA ARG A 55 5.37 6.72 3.29
C ARG A 55 4.21 7.67 3.02
N ILE A 56 3.02 7.38 3.54
CA ILE A 56 1.84 8.24 3.40
C ILE A 56 2.07 9.57 4.14
N ARG A 57 2.60 9.53 5.36
CA ARG A 57 2.91 10.71 6.16
C ARG A 57 3.87 11.66 5.45
N ARG A 58 4.94 11.14 4.85
CA ARG A 58 5.88 11.96 4.04
C ARG A 58 5.21 12.62 2.82
N LEU A 59 4.14 12.05 2.26
CA LEU A 59 3.39 12.67 1.17
C LEU A 59 2.43 13.74 1.69
N ASP A 60 1.82 13.50 2.85
CA ASP A 60 0.97 14.47 3.53
C ASP A 60 1.76 15.73 3.96
N GLU A 61 2.98 15.57 4.49
CA GLU A 61 3.86 16.68 4.86
C GLU A 61 4.21 17.62 3.69
N ARG A 62 4.11 17.13 2.45
CA ARG A 62 4.33 17.93 1.23
C ARG A 62 3.07 18.68 0.78
N CYS A 63 1.93 18.38 1.38
CA CYS A 63 0.65 18.99 1.07
C CYS A 63 0.38 20.14 2.03
N SER A 64 -0.06 21.30 1.53
CA SER A 64 -0.48 22.42 2.39
C SER A 64 -1.78 22.13 3.14
N ARG A 65 -2.65 21.28 2.55
CA ARG A 65 -3.87 20.77 3.17
C ARG A 65 -4.35 19.51 2.46
N LEU A 66 -4.19 18.36 3.09
CA LEU A 66 -4.79 17.11 2.64
C LEU A 66 -6.31 17.11 2.91
N ARG A 67 -7.10 16.68 1.92
CA ARG A 67 -8.58 16.59 2.05
C ARG A 67 -9.08 15.16 2.26
N GLY A 68 -8.31 14.17 1.88
CA GLY A 68 -8.70 12.77 1.94
C GLY A 68 -7.92 11.91 0.96
N PHE A 69 -8.29 10.63 0.91
CA PHE A 69 -7.59 9.61 0.14
C PHE A 69 -8.53 8.97 -0.89
N LEU A 70 -8.00 8.67 -2.07
CA LEU A 70 -8.65 7.77 -3.04
C LEU A 70 -7.91 6.44 -2.99
N VAL A 71 -8.62 5.36 -2.63
CA VAL A 71 -8.05 4.04 -2.42
C VAL A 71 -8.55 3.07 -3.47
N PHE A 72 -7.63 2.61 -4.32
CA PHE A 72 -7.89 1.60 -5.34
C PHE A 72 -7.41 0.24 -4.81
N ARG A 73 -8.31 -0.75 -4.81
CA ARG A 73 -8.07 -2.10 -4.27
C ARG A 73 -8.95 -3.12 -4.97
N SER A 74 -8.52 -4.37 -4.98
CA SER A 74 -9.41 -5.50 -5.26
C SER A 74 -10.18 -5.89 -3.99
N PHE A 75 -11.38 -6.48 -4.18
CA PHE A 75 -12.16 -7.03 -3.07
C PHE A 75 -11.76 -8.46 -2.72
N ASP A 76 -11.29 -9.23 -3.70
CA ASP A 76 -11.13 -10.69 -3.60
C ASP A 76 -9.68 -11.14 -3.34
N GLY A 77 -8.68 -10.30 -3.63
CA GLY A 77 -7.27 -10.64 -3.39
C GLY A 77 -6.85 -10.47 -1.92
N GLY A 78 -5.81 -11.17 -1.45
CA GLY A 78 -5.39 -11.10 -0.04
C GLY A 78 -4.83 -9.72 0.37
N THR A 79 -4.03 -9.10 -0.51
CA THR A 79 -3.49 -7.75 -0.31
C THR A 79 -4.60 -6.70 -0.42
N GLY A 80 -5.31 -6.70 -1.56
CA GLY A 80 -6.41 -5.77 -1.79
C GLY A 80 -7.49 -5.88 -0.72
N SER A 81 -7.82 -7.10 -0.28
CA SER A 81 -8.85 -7.32 0.74
C SER A 81 -8.37 -7.00 2.15
N GLY A 82 -7.38 -7.74 2.64
CA GLY A 82 -6.93 -7.73 4.02
C GLY A 82 -6.03 -6.56 4.35
N PHE A 83 -4.98 -6.35 3.55
CA PHE A 83 -4.01 -5.30 3.81
C PHE A 83 -4.64 -3.92 3.70
N THR A 84 -5.46 -3.68 2.67
CA THR A 84 -6.12 -2.38 2.54
C THR A 84 -7.15 -2.14 3.64
N SER A 85 -7.82 -3.16 4.18
CA SER A 85 -8.72 -2.98 5.34
C SER A 85 -7.95 -2.60 6.61
N LEU A 86 -6.76 -3.20 6.82
CA LEU A 86 -5.85 -2.79 7.90
C LEU A 86 -5.41 -1.33 7.72
N LEU A 87 -4.99 -0.95 6.52
CA LEU A 87 -4.56 0.41 6.19
C LEU A 87 -5.67 1.44 6.41
N MET A 88 -6.89 1.16 5.93
CA MET A 88 -8.03 2.07 6.12
C MET A 88 -8.34 2.30 7.60
N LYS A 89 -8.24 1.25 8.43
CA LYS A 89 -8.41 1.39 9.89
C LYS A 89 -7.37 2.34 10.48
N ARG A 90 -6.12 2.27 10.04
CA ARG A 90 -5.04 3.14 10.50
C ARG A 90 -5.24 4.59 10.05
N LEU A 91 -5.53 4.80 8.77
CA LEU A 91 -5.82 6.12 8.23
C LEU A 91 -7.02 6.78 8.93
N SER A 92 -8.05 6.00 9.26
CA SER A 92 -9.21 6.52 10.00
C SER A 92 -8.91 6.93 11.45
N VAL A 93 -7.79 6.51 12.02
CA VAL A 93 -7.36 6.93 13.36
C VAL A 93 -6.47 8.17 13.28
N GLU A 94 -5.61 8.25 12.26
CA GLU A 94 -4.63 9.33 12.12
C GLU A 94 -5.17 10.58 11.40
N TYR A 95 -6.12 10.42 10.47
CA TYR A 95 -6.58 11.47 9.55
C TYR A 95 -8.09 11.81 9.67
N VAL A 96 -8.68 11.56 10.84
CA VAL A 96 -10.07 11.93 11.18
C VAL A 96 -10.09 13.17 12.07
#